data_AF-A0AA95G4M2-F1
#
_entry.id   AF-A0AA95G4M2-F1
#
_cell.length_a   1.000
_cell.length_b   1.000
_cell.length_c   1.000
_cell.angle_alpha   90.00
_cell.angle_beta   90.00
_cell.angle_gamma   90.00
#
_symmetry.space_group_name_H-M   'P 1'
#
loop_
_entity.id
_entity.type
_entity.pdbx_description
1 polymer ?
#
loop_
_entity_poly.entity_id
_entity_poly.type
_entity_poly.pdbx_seq_one_letter_code
_entity_poly.pdbx_strand_id
1 'polypeptide(L)'
;MKSKYLLTLFSLFPLIATATTKEYKCPALPAGNYVSIMDTMNEWFIYATEKTSDLTVMNFKVNKIVHWNKKSIEPLQNEDGTYSNLLTCSSNEGSFYAHVMLTVPENHCKFKDNNAFNCY
;
A
#
# COMPACT_ATOMS: atom_id res chain seq x y z
N MET A 1 -39.29 -15.73 -55.76
CA MET A 1 -38.91 -15.23 -54.43
C MET A 1 -37.79 -16.10 -53.89
N LYS A 2 -36.55 -15.60 -53.79
CA LYS A 2 -35.47 -16.30 -53.07
C LYS A 2 -34.91 -15.34 -52.03
N SER A 3 -35.11 -15.73 -50.78
CA SER A 3 -34.85 -14.94 -49.58
C SER A 3 -33.35 -14.74 -49.38
N LYS A 4 -33.01 -13.53 -48.92
CA LYS A 4 -31.67 -13.09 -48.55
C LYS A 4 -31.25 -13.81 -47.26
N TYR A 5 -30.04 -14.34 -47.21
CA TYR A 5 -29.36 -14.63 -45.95
C TYR A 5 -28.11 -13.75 -45.89
N LEU A 6 -28.26 -12.63 -45.18
CA LEU A 6 -27.17 -11.75 -44.80
C LEU A 6 -26.49 -12.39 -43.58
N LEU A 7 -25.33 -13.00 -43.78
CA LEU A 7 -24.48 -13.49 -42.69
C LEU A 7 -23.78 -12.30 -42.06
N THR A 8 -24.34 -11.77 -40.97
CA THR A 8 -23.65 -10.82 -40.09
C THR A 8 -22.68 -11.60 -39.20
N LEU A 9 -21.39 -11.52 -39.54
CA LEU A 9 -20.30 -11.93 -38.66
C LEU A 9 -20.29 -11.01 -37.43
N PHE A 10 -20.78 -11.49 -36.29
CA PHE A 10 -20.52 -10.85 -35.00
C PHE A 10 -19.05 -11.11 -34.66
N SER A 11 -18.20 -10.11 -34.86
CA SER A 11 -16.84 -10.11 -34.33
C SER A 11 -16.91 -10.16 -32.81
N LEU A 12 -16.64 -11.34 -32.25
CA LEU A 12 -16.31 -11.53 -30.83
C LEU A 12 -14.98 -10.82 -30.57
N PHE A 13 -15.03 -9.52 -30.27
CA PHE A 13 -13.90 -8.85 -29.64
C PHE A 13 -13.79 -9.43 -28.23
N PRO A 14 -12.67 -10.07 -27.86
CA PRO A 14 -12.45 -10.44 -26.48
C PRO A 14 -12.36 -9.12 -25.69
N LEU A 15 -13.34 -8.88 -24.82
CA LEU A 15 -13.22 -7.94 -23.71
C LEU A 15 -12.12 -8.48 -22.79
N ILE A 16 -10.87 -8.23 -23.15
CA ILE A 16 -9.75 -8.39 -22.24
C ILE A 16 -9.97 -7.30 -21.20
N ALA A 17 -10.56 -7.66 -20.07
CA ALA A 17 -10.57 -6.80 -18.89
C ALA A 17 -9.10 -6.54 -18.54
N THR A 18 -8.59 -5.37 -18.94
CA THR A 18 -7.28 -4.91 -18.52
C THR A 18 -7.36 -4.75 -17.01
N ALA A 19 -6.73 -5.65 -16.26
CA ALA A 19 -6.58 -5.51 -14.82
C ALA A 19 -5.97 -4.13 -14.56
N THR A 20 -6.75 -3.23 -13.96
CA THR A 20 -6.32 -1.86 -13.71
C THR A 20 -5.27 -1.90 -12.63
N THR A 21 -4.00 -1.71 -13.01
CA THR A 21 -2.92 -1.60 -12.04
C THR A 21 -3.08 -0.31 -11.24
N LYS A 22 -3.18 -0.43 -9.92
CA LYS A 22 -3.11 0.71 -8.99
C LYS A 22 -1.71 0.85 -8.42
N GLU A 23 -1.27 2.09 -8.26
CA GLU A 23 0.03 2.42 -7.66
C GLU A 23 -0.20 3.01 -6.26
N TYR A 24 0.43 2.41 -5.25
CA TYR A 24 0.46 2.90 -3.88
C TYR A 24 1.87 3.38 -3.55
N LYS A 25 2.01 4.51 -2.86
CA LYS A 25 3.32 5.03 -2.42
C LYS A 25 3.36 5.15 -0.92
N CYS A 26 4.46 4.71 -0.32
CA CYS A 26 4.74 5.00 1.08
C CYS A 26 4.71 6.53 1.25
N PRO A 27 3.88 7.08 2.13
CA PRO A 27 3.79 8.51 2.29
C PRO A 27 5.07 9.07 2.93
N ALA A 28 5.36 10.34 2.67
CA ALA A 28 6.39 11.05 3.43
C ALA A 28 5.85 11.34 4.83
N LEU A 29 6.59 10.98 5.89
CA LEU A 29 6.16 11.26 7.24
C LEU A 29 6.39 12.75 7.56
N PRO A 30 5.33 13.56 7.83
CA PRO A 30 5.49 14.99 8.07
C PRO A 30 6.25 15.27 9.36
N ALA A 31 6.85 16.45 9.44
CA ALA A 31 7.45 16.91 10.68
C ALA A 31 6.34 17.10 11.74
N GLY A 32 6.52 16.58 12.95
CA GLY A 32 5.47 16.66 13.96
C GLY A 32 5.80 15.90 15.24
N ASN A 33 4.96 16.09 16.26
CA ASN A 33 4.97 15.27 17.46
C ASN A 33 4.12 14.04 17.20
N TYR A 34 4.70 12.85 17.32
CA TYR A 34 3.97 11.59 17.17
C TYR A 34 3.71 11.02 18.56
N VAL A 35 2.45 10.64 18.80
CA VAL A 35 2.05 9.74 19.88
C VAL A 35 1.84 8.37 19.24
N SER A 36 2.15 7.27 19.93
CA SER A 36 1.85 5.89 19.48
C SER A 36 0.33 5.64 19.32
N ILE A 37 -0.29 6.34 18.39
CA ILE A 37 -1.72 6.27 18.10
C ILE A 37 -1.82 6.20 16.59
N MET A 38 -2.58 5.20 16.14
CA MET A 38 -3.02 4.95 14.77
C MET A 38 -3.57 6.23 14.14
N ASP A 39 -2.69 7.08 13.63
CA ASP A 39 -3.11 8.20 12.80
C ASP A 39 -3.15 7.72 11.35
N THR A 40 -4.15 8.17 10.61
CA THR A 40 -4.34 7.79 9.21
C THR A 40 -3.90 8.94 8.32
N MET A 41 -2.80 8.77 7.58
CA MET A 41 -2.39 9.71 6.53
C MET A 41 -2.70 9.11 5.17
N ASN A 42 -3.71 9.64 4.49
CA ASN A 42 -4.19 9.09 3.20
C ASN A 42 -4.46 7.58 3.31
N GLU A 43 -5.20 7.16 4.35
CA GLU A 43 -5.54 5.75 4.66
C GLU A 43 -4.38 4.89 5.20
N TRP A 44 -3.14 5.39 5.22
CA TRP A 44 -2.02 4.69 5.85
C TRP A 44 -2.04 4.86 7.37
N PHE A 45 -2.02 3.75 8.10
CA PHE A 45 -1.81 3.74 9.53
C PHE A 45 -0.35 4.01 9.86
N ILE A 46 -0.09 4.90 10.80
CA ILE A 46 1.25 5.26 11.23
C ILE A 46 1.51 4.70 12.64
N TYR A 47 2.65 4.04 12.80
CA TYR A 47 3.24 3.68 14.09
C TYR A 47 4.66 4.22 14.16
N ALA A 48 4.99 4.92 15.24
CA ALA A 48 6.26 5.59 15.38
C ALA A 48 6.71 5.57 16.84
N THR A 49 7.99 5.28 17.10
CA THR A 49 8.59 5.26 18.43
C THR A 49 9.99 5.84 18.42
N GLU A 50 10.38 6.46 19.53
CA GLU A 50 11.76 6.83 19.79
C GLU A 50 12.31 5.99 20.94
N LYS A 51 13.48 5.39 20.74
CA LYS A 51 14.20 4.63 21.76
C LYS A 51 15.36 5.47 22.29
N THR A 52 15.27 5.84 23.56
CA THR A 52 16.41 6.36 24.33
C THR A 52 17.10 5.18 25.04
N SER A 53 18.28 5.39 25.66
CA SER A 53 19.09 4.32 26.27
C SER A 53 18.28 3.37 27.16
N ASP A 54 17.26 3.90 27.85
CA ASP A 54 16.53 3.16 28.89
C ASP A 54 15.01 3.20 28.73
N LEU A 55 14.46 3.97 27.77
CA LEU A 55 13.02 4.20 27.65
C LEU A 55 12.56 4.29 26.19
N THR A 56 11.44 3.64 25.89
CA THR A 56 10.65 3.92 24.67
C THR A 56 9.80 5.15 24.94
N VAL A 57 10.14 6.26 24.29
CA VAL A 57 9.38 7.50 24.36
C VAL A 57 8.31 7.44 23.29
N MET A 58 7.06 7.53 23.73
CA MET A 58 5.90 7.51 22.83
C MET A 58 5.50 8.89 22.34
N ASN A 59 6.03 9.98 22.92
CA ASN A 59 5.80 11.37 22.51
C ASN A 59 7.11 12.01 22.08
N PHE A 60 7.36 12.10 20.79
CA PHE A 60 8.62 12.63 20.28
C PHE A 60 8.44 13.34 18.95
N LYS A 61 9.41 14.20 18.60
CA LYS A 61 9.35 15.03 17.41
C LYS A 61 10.12 14.39 16.26
N VAL A 62 9.43 14.09 15.17
CA VAL A 62 10.06 13.77 13.88
C VAL A 62 10.26 15.07 13.12
N ASN A 63 11.47 15.33 12.63
CA ASN A 63 11.74 16.51 11.81
C ASN A 63 11.48 16.24 10.32
N LYS A 64 11.77 15.03 9.83
CA LYS A 64 11.43 14.52 8.50
C LYS A 64 11.88 13.06 8.39
N ILE A 65 11.05 12.16 7.87
CA ILE A 65 11.58 10.92 7.25
C ILE A 65 11.82 11.20 5.79
N VAL A 66 13.04 10.95 5.34
CA VAL A 66 13.42 11.16 3.95
C VAL A 66 13.41 9.86 3.16
N HIS A 67 13.60 8.72 3.84
CA HIS A 67 13.74 7.41 3.19
C HIS A 67 13.10 6.27 4.00
N TRP A 68 12.32 5.43 3.31
CA TRP A 68 11.85 4.15 3.82
C TRP A 68 12.90 3.07 3.52
N ASN A 69 13.50 2.50 4.57
CA ASN A 69 14.62 1.56 4.43
C ASN A 69 14.16 0.11 4.22
N LYS A 70 12.94 -0.22 4.63
CA LYS A 70 12.33 -1.55 4.49
C LYS A 70 10.92 -1.43 3.95
N LYS A 71 10.54 -2.40 3.11
CA LYS A 71 9.20 -2.51 2.52
C LYS A 71 8.78 -3.97 2.58
N SER A 72 7.52 -4.25 2.90
CA SER A 72 6.95 -5.60 2.82
C SER A 72 5.59 -5.60 2.13
N ILE A 73 5.25 -6.76 1.60
CA ILE A 73 3.92 -7.10 1.10
C ILE A 73 3.56 -8.40 1.81
N GLU A 74 2.48 -8.40 2.56
CA GLU A 74 1.99 -9.58 3.28
C GLU A 74 0.58 -9.92 2.81
N PRO A 75 0.36 -11.09 2.20
CA PRO A 75 -0.99 -11.50 1.80
C PRO A 75 -1.82 -11.80 3.05
N LEU A 76 -3.03 -11.25 3.08
CA LEU A 76 -4.01 -11.46 4.15
C LEU A 76 -5.19 -12.25 3.60
N GLN A 77 -5.72 -13.16 4.40
CA GLN A 77 -7.00 -13.81 4.14
C GLN A 77 -8.04 -13.28 5.12
N ASN A 78 -9.11 -12.70 4.58
CA ASN A 78 -10.23 -12.19 5.37
C ASN A 78 -11.13 -13.34 5.83
N GLU A 79 -11.96 -13.10 6.85
CA GLU A 79 -12.88 -14.10 7.40
C GLU A 79 -13.91 -14.60 6.37
N ASP A 80 -14.25 -13.77 5.38
CA ASP A 80 -15.13 -14.11 4.26
C ASP A 80 -14.44 -14.93 3.16
N GLY A 81 -13.16 -15.28 3.34
CA GLY A 81 -12.35 -16.03 2.40
C GLY A 81 -11.72 -15.21 1.27
N THR A 82 -11.98 -13.90 1.21
CA THR A 82 -11.33 -13.01 0.24
C THR A 82 -9.86 -12.76 0.60
N TYR A 83 -9.04 -12.45 -0.41
CA TYR A 83 -7.63 -12.14 -0.22
C TYR A 83 -7.38 -10.64 -0.39
N SER A 84 -6.54 -10.09 0.46
CA SER A 84 -6.04 -8.71 0.40
C SER A 84 -4.52 -8.71 0.62
N ASN A 85 -3.88 -7.55 0.53
CA ASN A 85 -2.47 -7.39 0.90
C ASN A 85 -2.30 -6.29 1.94
N LEU A 86 -1.43 -6.53 2.92
CA LEU A 86 -0.87 -5.52 3.79
C LEU A 86 0.44 -5.00 3.19
N LEU A 87 0.45 -3.72 2.84
CA LEU A 87 1.64 -3.01 2.40
C LEU A 87 2.28 -2.33 3.61
N THR A 88 3.58 -2.54 3.81
CA THR A 88 4.30 -1.85 4.89
C THR A 88 5.54 -1.12 4.39
N CYS A 89 5.84 0.00 5.03
CA CYS A 89 7.09 0.71 4.87
C CYS A 89 7.64 1.08 6.24
N SER A 90 8.90 0.79 6.51
CA SER A 90 9.52 1.13 7.79
C SER A 90 10.93 1.70 7.62
N SER A 91 11.31 2.54 8.58
CA SER A 91 12.62 3.17 8.63
C SER A 91 13.11 3.24 10.07
N ASN A 92 14.43 3.13 10.22
CA ASN A 92 15.15 3.42 11.45
C ASN A 92 16.08 4.59 11.14
N GLU A 93 15.92 5.72 11.82
CA GLU A 93 16.80 6.88 11.70
C GLU A 93 17.31 7.26 13.10
N GLY A 94 18.54 6.91 13.43
CA GLY A 94 19.09 7.14 14.78
C GLY A 94 18.35 6.34 15.86
N SER A 95 17.81 7.04 16.87
CA SER A 95 16.98 6.49 17.95
C SER A 95 15.53 6.20 17.52
N PHE A 96 15.14 6.61 16.32
CA PHE A 96 13.76 6.64 15.89
C PHE A 96 13.42 5.47 14.96
N TYR A 97 12.24 4.87 15.19
CA TYR A 97 11.61 3.90 14.32
C TYR A 97 10.25 4.40 13.86
N ALA A 98 9.97 4.27 12.57
CA ALA A 98 8.64 4.45 12.01
C ALA A 98 8.24 3.30 11.12
N HIS A 99 6.94 3.07 11.10
CA HIS A 99 6.27 2.04 10.36
C HIS A 99 4.94 2.61 9.85
N VAL A 100 4.69 2.52 8.56
CA VAL A 100 3.38 2.81 7.96
C VAL A 100 2.80 1.57 7.30
N MET A 101 1.48 1.41 7.43
CA MET A 101 0.73 0.22 7.01
C MET A 101 -0.50 0.63 6.19
N LEU A 102 -0.76 -0.07 5.10
CA LEU A 102 -1.99 0.08 4.31
C LEU A 102 -2.48 -1.30 3.88
N THR A 103 -3.74 -1.63 4.19
CA THR A 103 -4.41 -2.80 3.64
C THR A 103 -5.07 -2.42 2.31
N VAL A 104 -4.79 -3.19 1.26
CA VAL A 104 -5.34 -2.96 -0.09
C VAL A 104 -6.12 -4.19 -0.56
N PRO A 105 -7.26 -4.01 -1.26
CA PRO A 105 -8.12 -5.12 -1.68
C PRO A 105 -7.53 -5.99 -2.81
N GLU A 106 -6.50 -5.51 -3.49
CA GLU A 106 -5.80 -6.26 -4.53
C GLU A 106 -5.04 -7.45 -3.92
N ASN A 107 -5.15 -8.63 -4.53
CA ASN A 107 -4.52 -9.85 -4.05
C ASN A 107 -3.11 -10.07 -4.62
N HIS A 108 -2.70 -9.27 -5.62
CA HIS A 108 -1.37 -9.32 -6.19
C HIS A 108 -0.69 -7.95 -6.14
N CYS A 109 0.35 -7.81 -5.33
CA CYS A 109 1.17 -6.62 -5.25
C CYS A 109 2.65 -6.95 -5.53
N LYS A 110 3.38 -5.99 -6.10
CA LYS A 110 4.84 -6.07 -6.27
C LYS A 110 5.52 -4.75 -5.97
N PHE A 111 6.77 -4.83 -5.51
CA PHE A 111 7.59 -3.64 -5.29
C PHE A 111 7.92 -2.94 -6.60
N LYS A 112 7.96 -1.61 -6.52
CA LYS A 112 8.49 -0.71 -7.53
C LYS A 112 9.51 0.24 -6.88
N ASP A 113 10.29 0.90 -7.72
CA ASP A 113 11.24 1.94 -7.28
C ASP A 113 10.52 3.10 -6.57
N ASN A 114 11.29 3.96 -5.88
CA ASN A 114 10.79 5.17 -5.23
C ASN A 114 9.66 4.92 -4.22
N ASN A 115 9.79 3.86 -3.41
CA ASN A 115 8.87 3.52 -2.33
C ASN A 115 7.42 3.31 -2.81
N ALA A 116 7.26 2.72 -4.00
CA ALA A 116 5.97 2.42 -4.60
C ALA A 116 5.68 0.92 -4.65
N PHE A 117 4.40 0.60 -4.73
CA PHE A 117 3.82 -0.73 -4.91
C PHE A 117 2.86 -0.67 -6.10
N ASN A 118 2.92 -1.66 -6.97
CA ASN A 118 1.91 -1.86 -8.00
C ASN A 118 1.05 -3.05 -7.61
N CYS A 119 -0.25 -2.84 -7.54
CA CYS A 119 -1.23 -3.86 -7.20
C CYS A 119 -2.31 -3.99 -8.27
N TYR A 120 -2.85 -5.20 -8.48
CA TYR A 120 -3.86 -5.52 -9.50
C TYR A 120 -4.72 -6.72 -9.11
#